data_AF-A0A8H4RE08-F1
#
_entry.id   AF-A0A8H4RE08-F1
#
_cell.length_a   1.000
_cell.length_b   1.000
_cell.length_c   1.000
_cell.angle_alpha   90.00
_cell.angle_beta   90.00
_cell.angle_gamma   90.00
#
_symmetry.space_group_name_H-M   'P 1'
#
loop_
_entity.id
_entity.type
_entity.pdbx_description
1 polymer ?
#
loop_
_entity_poly.entity_id
_entity_poly.type
_entity_poly.pdbx_seq_one_letter_code
_entity_poly.pdbx_strand_id
1 'polypeptide(L)'
;MVSGPGIKPAYMHSFFRTADYIVLVIWGSHMSGMGLSIITQQNMVDALAPWDSAQKNRWFVIDNKPGGRGLVAEFESPASFCFHSVNAWQEGNDIVCEFSEYENTDIIHGLYYENMMSNGANAEKFAKEKGNSHVPNMVRYRLVDIPGQGEKTSLHGKGEALPLAEKITSIPKHQSGDLPTINPSFSTRETRYIYSIINRGFSSFLDGISKVDMKTKEVLYWDNPKGHTPGEAIFVPNPEGEAEDDGVLLSVVLDGFSERSYLVVIDAVTMEEVGRADVGPPCKSELQLPLPHPKFPLSKDDTSNALSSNFPSFNCTFFSKLQPPIPVPKMHLLTCILTFTLLLTTLTHGHGIVTSPPPRTPGPASLSLCGPDITNLIKSDNQSGTEILHKASVADPLYTPSCNIFLCKGLQLSDNLPNIQKYKSGEVVTMRVWTRIPHIGWASVAVVDAREGNERYPNLLVGKPLLNFETGSLTGYAVGEGVGDDGDGKEVSELEYKGPPVDMEFNVTIPEGLEKRCAVAGDCVLQWTWFGRVVKQTYESCIDFVVVPDKSSVESGVQESEHGQKVLG
;
A
#
# COMPACT_ATOMS: atom_id res chain seq x y z
N MET A 1 15.27 10.66 -21.78
CA MET A 1 15.50 12.12 -21.79
C MET A 1 15.06 12.62 -23.15
N VAL A 2 14.01 13.45 -23.23
CA VAL A 2 13.58 14.08 -24.49
C VAL A 2 14.41 15.34 -24.67
N SER A 3 15.18 15.41 -25.75
CA SER A 3 16.01 16.57 -26.06
C SER A 3 15.86 16.91 -27.54
N GLY A 4 15.74 18.20 -27.85
CA GLY A 4 15.61 18.65 -29.23
C GLY A 4 15.53 20.17 -29.30
N PRO A 5 15.62 20.74 -30.51
CA PRO A 5 15.51 22.18 -30.70
C PRO A 5 14.20 22.73 -30.13
N GLY A 6 14.28 23.72 -29.25
CA GLY A 6 13.11 24.36 -28.65
C GLY A 6 12.42 23.57 -27.54
N ILE A 7 12.91 22.38 -27.17
CA ILE A 7 12.39 21.61 -26.03
C ILE A 7 13.04 22.16 -24.76
N LYS A 8 12.23 22.81 -23.93
CA LYS A 8 12.64 23.29 -22.61
C LYS A 8 12.37 22.19 -21.56
N PRO A 9 13.26 21.99 -20.57
CA PRO A 9 12.98 21.11 -19.45
C PRO A 9 11.67 21.52 -18.76
N ALA A 10 10.86 20.54 -18.40
CA ALA A 10 9.62 20.72 -17.67
C ALA A 10 9.46 19.60 -16.65
N TYR A 11 8.69 19.87 -15.60
CA TYR A 11 8.31 18.84 -14.63
C TYR A 11 7.24 17.92 -15.23
N MET A 12 7.59 16.64 -15.42
CA MET A 12 6.68 15.59 -15.84
C MET A 12 6.57 14.55 -14.72
N HIS A 13 5.40 14.44 -14.12
CA HIS A 13 5.14 13.53 -13.00
C HIS A 13 4.80 12.11 -13.47
N SER A 14 4.07 11.99 -14.59
CA SER A 14 3.66 10.72 -15.19
C SER A 14 3.67 10.81 -16.73
N PHE A 15 3.34 9.70 -17.40
CA PHE A 15 3.27 9.59 -18.85
C PHE A 15 2.20 8.57 -19.27
N PHE A 16 1.87 8.51 -20.55
CA PHE A 16 0.88 7.57 -21.06
C PHE A 16 1.54 6.36 -21.71
N ARG A 17 0.87 5.22 -21.61
CA ARG A 17 1.27 3.99 -22.28
C ARG A 17 0.04 3.34 -22.90
N THR A 18 0.18 2.93 -24.15
CA THR A 18 -0.75 2.05 -24.87
C THR A 18 -0.12 0.67 -25.02
N ALA A 19 -0.77 -0.25 -25.76
CA ALA A 19 -0.16 -1.54 -26.08
C ALA A 19 1.17 -1.36 -26.85
N ASP A 20 1.20 -0.42 -27.80
CA ASP A 20 2.30 -0.28 -28.74
C ASP A 20 3.18 0.96 -28.55
N TYR A 21 2.67 1.99 -27.88
CA TYR A 21 3.30 3.32 -27.82
C TYR A 21 3.43 3.85 -26.39
N ILE A 22 4.46 4.66 -26.18
CA ILE A 22 4.58 5.58 -25.04
C ILE A 22 4.27 6.99 -25.54
N VAL A 23 3.48 7.76 -24.80
CA VAL A 23 3.26 9.18 -25.09
C VAL A 23 3.81 10.02 -23.94
N LEU A 24 4.77 10.89 -24.27
CA LEU A 24 5.35 11.87 -23.34
C LEU A 24 4.76 13.24 -23.64
N VAL A 25 4.45 14.00 -22.58
CA VAL A 25 3.91 15.36 -22.73
C VAL A 25 4.75 16.33 -21.92
N ILE A 26 5.26 17.34 -22.60
CA ILE A 26 5.94 18.46 -21.98
C ILE A 26 4.87 19.50 -21.65
N TRP A 27 4.45 19.52 -20.39
CA TRP A 27 3.47 20.45 -19.83
C TRP A 27 4.04 21.86 -19.64
N GLY A 28 3.16 22.84 -19.35
CA GLY A 28 3.55 24.24 -19.08
C GLY A 28 4.41 24.48 -17.82
N SER A 29 4.83 23.43 -17.12
CA SER A 29 5.64 23.43 -15.88
C SER A 29 7.16 23.52 -16.16
N HIS A 30 7.57 24.51 -16.95
CA HIS A 30 8.96 24.63 -17.40
C HIS A 30 9.93 25.03 -16.29
N MET A 31 11.18 24.59 -16.40
CA MET A 31 12.25 25.00 -15.48
C MET A 31 12.90 26.30 -15.96
N SER A 32 13.07 27.25 -15.04
CA SER A 32 13.81 28.50 -15.29
C SER A 32 15.27 28.24 -15.68
N GLY A 33 15.82 29.08 -16.56
CA GLY A 33 17.24 29.00 -16.93
C GLY A 33 17.67 27.63 -17.48
N MET A 34 16.79 26.92 -18.20
CA MET A 34 17.06 25.56 -18.72
C MET A 34 17.43 24.54 -17.64
N GLY A 35 16.90 24.71 -16.42
CA GLY A 35 17.16 23.82 -15.29
C GLY A 35 18.35 24.23 -14.42
N LEU A 36 19.13 25.25 -14.80
CA LEU A 36 20.16 25.81 -13.93
C LEU A 36 19.57 26.39 -12.63
N SER A 37 18.31 26.84 -12.67
CA SER A 37 17.58 27.31 -11.48
C SER A 37 17.48 26.25 -10.39
N ILE A 38 17.46 24.96 -10.73
CA ILE A 38 17.41 23.87 -9.75
C ILE A 38 18.66 23.90 -8.86
N ILE A 39 19.82 24.18 -9.45
CA ILE A 39 21.10 24.25 -8.72
C ILE A 39 21.14 25.50 -7.84
N THR A 40 20.68 26.64 -8.35
CA THR A 40 20.75 27.92 -7.62
C THR A 40 19.70 28.02 -6.52
N GLN A 41 18.48 27.51 -6.74
CA GLN A 41 17.38 27.58 -5.77
C GLN A 41 17.43 26.42 -4.77
N GLN A 42 18.03 25.28 -5.14
CA GLN A 42 18.02 24.05 -4.35
C GLN A 42 16.60 23.58 -3.96
N ASN A 43 15.60 24.01 -4.72
CA ASN A 43 14.19 23.70 -4.55
C ASN A 43 13.55 23.58 -5.94
N MET A 44 12.81 22.50 -6.19
CA MET A 44 12.23 22.22 -7.51
C MET A 44 11.08 23.17 -7.86
N VAL A 45 10.25 23.53 -6.87
CA VAL A 45 9.10 24.42 -7.08
C VAL A 45 9.58 25.84 -7.33
N ASP A 46 10.55 26.33 -6.56
CA ASP A 46 11.15 27.66 -6.75
C ASP A 46 11.98 27.75 -8.05
N ALA A 47 12.37 26.60 -8.61
CA ALA A 47 13.08 26.52 -9.88
C ALA A 47 12.14 26.59 -11.10
N LEU A 48 10.82 26.47 -10.94
CA LEU A 48 9.86 26.59 -12.02
C LEU A 48 9.88 28.00 -12.62
N ALA A 49 9.64 28.09 -13.93
CA ALA A 49 9.36 29.34 -14.60
C ALA A 49 7.94 29.81 -14.26
N PRO A 50 7.68 31.13 -14.27
CA PRO A 50 6.31 31.64 -14.17
C PRO A 50 5.40 31.00 -15.23
N TRP A 51 4.16 30.72 -14.86
CA TRP A 51 3.16 30.18 -15.77
C TRP A 51 2.98 31.08 -17.01
N ASP A 52 3.03 30.48 -18.20
CA ASP A 52 2.80 31.15 -19.47
C ASP A 52 1.68 30.43 -20.24
N SER A 53 0.50 31.03 -20.29
CA SER A 53 -0.66 30.45 -20.99
C SER A 53 -0.51 30.42 -22.51
N ALA A 54 0.44 31.17 -23.08
CA ALA A 54 0.76 31.09 -24.51
C ALA A 54 1.67 29.89 -24.84
N GLN A 55 2.30 29.29 -23.84
CA GLN A 55 3.20 28.17 -24.03
C GLN A 55 2.43 26.84 -24.17
N LYS A 56 2.21 26.43 -25.41
CA LYS A 56 1.57 25.16 -25.76
C LYS A 56 2.30 23.94 -25.19
N ASN A 57 1.55 22.91 -24.83
CA ASN A 57 2.13 21.61 -24.48
C ASN A 57 2.64 20.91 -25.73
N ARG A 58 3.67 20.08 -25.59
CA ARG A 58 4.20 19.25 -26.67
C ARG A 58 4.05 17.77 -26.37
N TRP A 59 3.46 17.03 -27.29
CA TRP A 59 3.18 15.60 -27.18
C TRP A 59 4.12 14.83 -28.11
N PHE A 60 4.69 13.74 -27.61
CA PHE A 60 5.66 12.90 -28.31
C PHE A 60 5.19 11.46 -28.27
N VAL A 61 4.87 10.89 -29.43
CA VAL A 61 4.45 9.49 -29.56
C VAL A 61 5.66 8.65 -29.93
N ILE A 62 5.99 7.68 -29.09
CA ILE A 62 7.20 6.87 -29.18
C ILE A 62 6.78 5.41 -29.37
N ASP A 63 7.31 4.76 -30.41
CA ASP A 63 7.13 3.33 -30.66
C ASP A 63 7.87 2.51 -29.59
N ASN A 64 7.11 1.77 -28.79
CA ASN A 64 7.60 1.02 -27.63
C ASN A 64 7.80 -0.48 -27.93
N LYS A 65 7.61 -0.91 -29.19
CA LYS A 65 7.87 -2.30 -29.57
C LYS A 65 9.36 -2.63 -29.49
N PRO A 66 9.75 -3.90 -29.23
CA PRO A 66 11.14 -4.32 -29.34
C PRO A 66 11.70 -3.99 -30.73
N GLY A 67 12.80 -3.22 -30.79
CA GLY A 67 13.33 -2.71 -32.06
C GLY A 67 12.52 -1.55 -32.66
N GLY A 68 11.67 -0.89 -31.87
CA GLY A 68 10.79 0.19 -32.27
C GLY A 68 11.53 1.40 -32.86
N ARG A 69 10.77 2.20 -33.61
CA ARG A 69 11.31 3.31 -34.42
C ARG A 69 11.72 4.55 -33.62
N GLY A 70 11.53 4.55 -32.30
CA GLY A 70 11.69 5.76 -31.48
C GLY A 70 10.52 6.72 -31.67
N LEU A 71 10.79 8.01 -31.84
CA LEU A 71 9.77 9.03 -32.02
C LEU A 71 9.08 8.89 -33.39
N VAL A 72 7.75 8.72 -33.40
CA VAL A 72 6.97 8.47 -34.63
C VAL A 72 6.00 9.58 -34.98
N ALA A 73 5.54 10.37 -34.00
CA ALA A 73 4.66 11.51 -34.23
C ALA A 73 4.79 12.55 -33.12
N GLU A 74 4.47 13.80 -33.44
CA GLU A 74 4.51 14.95 -32.54
C GLU A 74 3.20 15.74 -32.66
N PHE A 75 2.64 16.18 -31.51
CA PHE A 75 1.43 17.01 -31.47
C PHE A 75 1.61 18.19 -30.52
N GLU A 76 0.71 19.16 -30.59
CA GLU A 76 0.60 20.25 -29.63
C GLU A 76 -0.82 20.38 -29.06
N SER A 77 -0.94 20.98 -27.88
CA SER A 77 -2.24 21.36 -27.30
C SER A 77 -2.14 22.71 -26.60
N PRO A 78 -3.25 23.37 -26.24
CA PRO A 78 -3.22 24.52 -25.35
C PRO A 78 -2.44 24.24 -24.06
N ALA A 79 -1.93 25.30 -23.42
CA ALA A 79 -1.19 25.22 -22.18
C ALA A 79 -2.04 24.57 -21.08
N SER A 80 -1.50 23.55 -20.43
CA SER A 80 -2.08 22.94 -19.24
C SER A 80 -1.00 22.25 -18.41
N PHE A 81 -1.38 21.78 -17.22
CA PHE A 81 -0.53 21.03 -16.32
C PHE A 81 -1.21 19.72 -15.92
N CYS A 82 -0.41 18.70 -15.62
CA CYS A 82 -0.90 17.39 -15.21
C CYS A 82 0.12 16.74 -14.27
N PHE A 83 -0.37 16.20 -13.14
CA PHE A 83 0.38 15.24 -12.36
C PHE A 83 0.18 13.83 -12.90
N HIS A 84 -1.07 13.35 -12.92
CA HIS A 84 -1.37 11.94 -13.16
C HIS A 84 -2.09 11.72 -14.49
N SER A 85 -1.45 10.96 -15.37
CA SER A 85 -2.13 10.22 -16.42
C SER A 85 -3.02 9.14 -15.79
N VAL A 86 -4.20 8.95 -16.36
CA VAL A 86 -5.16 7.90 -15.94
C VAL A 86 -4.90 6.65 -16.78
N ASN A 87 -5.06 6.77 -18.11
CA ASN A 87 -4.92 5.67 -19.04
C ASN A 87 -4.68 6.17 -20.48
N ALA A 88 -4.31 5.27 -21.38
CA ALA A 88 -4.31 5.55 -22.83
C ALA A 88 -4.48 4.28 -23.65
N TRP A 89 -5.17 4.35 -24.78
CA TRP A 89 -5.37 3.20 -25.68
C TRP A 89 -5.36 3.62 -27.14
N GLN A 90 -5.30 2.63 -28.03
CA GLN A 90 -5.34 2.82 -29.48
C GLN A 90 -6.76 2.59 -29.99
N GLU A 91 -7.25 3.49 -30.84
CA GLU A 91 -8.52 3.36 -31.57
C GLU A 91 -8.24 3.44 -33.07
N GLY A 92 -8.10 2.28 -33.72
CA GLY A 92 -7.59 2.24 -35.09
C GLY A 92 -6.16 2.76 -35.14
N ASN A 93 -5.93 3.83 -35.90
CA ASN A 93 -4.62 4.52 -35.98
C ASN A 93 -4.49 5.67 -34.99
N ASP A 94 -5.53 5.97 -34.21
CA ASP A 94 -5.51 7.07 -33.26
C ASP A 94 -5.07 6.58 -31.88
N ILE A 95 -4.59 7.50 -31.05
CA ILE A 95 -4.37 7.27 -29.61
C ILE A 95 -5.29 8.19 -28.81
N VAL A 96 -5.98 7.63 -27.82
CA VAL A 96 -6.72 8.40 -26.81
C VAL A 96 -5.93 8.39 -25.51
N CYS A 97 -5.73 9.57 -24.92
CA CYS A 97 -5.03 9.79 -23.65
C CYS A 97 -5.99 10.42 -22.63
N GLU A 98 -6.08 9.85 -21.43
CA GLU A 98 -6.98 10.26 -20.35
C GLU A 98 -6.21 10.70 -19.10
N PHE A 99 -6.47 11.88 -18.54
CA PHE A 99 -5.69 12.45 -17.44
C PHE A 99 -6.40 13.55 -16.65
N SER A 100 -5.85 13.89 -15.48
CA SER A 100 -6.24 15.02 -14.65
C SER A 100 -5.60 16.33 -15.18
N GLU A 101 -6.40 17.17 -15.85
CA GLU A 101 -5.94 18.42 -16.45
C GLU A 101 -6.16 19.62 -15.53
N TYR A 102 -5.05 20.25 -15.13
CA TYR A 102 -5.02 21.55 -14.48
C TYR A 102 -4.82 22.66 -15.51
N GLU A 103 -5.51 23.79 -15.32
CA GLU A 103 -5.42 24.94 -16.22
C GLU A 103 -4.10 25.73 -16.07
N ASN A 104 -3.40 25.54 -14.96
CA ASN A 104 -2.12 26.16 -14.63
C ASN A 104 -1.40 25.37 -13.51
N THR A 105 -0.32 25.91 -12.96
CA THR A 105 0.46 25.31 -11.88
C THR A 105 0.02 25.71 -10.47
N ASP A 106 -1.14 26.35 -10.28
CA ASP A 106 -1.62 26.80 -8.95
C ASP A 106 -1.73 25.62 -7.97
N ILE A 107 -2.04 24.40 -8.44
CA ILE A 107 -2.07 23.19 -7.60
C ILE A 107 -0.73 22.90 -6.92
N ILE A 108 0.40 23.15 -7.57
CA ILE A 108 1.72 22.97 -6.94
C ILE A 108 1.83 23.88 -5.72
N HIS A 109 1.28 25.10 -5.79
CA HIS A 109 1.27 26.05 -4.69
C HIS A 109 0.14 25.77 -3.66
N GLY A 110 -0.94 25.11 -4.06
CA GLY A 110 -1.96 24.64 -3.12
C GLY A 110 -1.43 23.59 -2.14
N LEU A 111 -0.39 22.86 -2.53
CA LEU A 111 0.25 21.81 -1.73
C LEU A 111 1.30 22.32 -0.73
N TYR A 112 1.52 23.63 -0.60
CA TYR A 112 2.31 24.15 0.52
C TYR A 112 1.58 23.88 1.83
N TYR A 113 2.31 23.46 2.86
CA TYR A 113 1.76 23.13 4.18
C TYR A 113 0.83 24.24 4.72
N GLU A 114 1.25 25.50 4.63
CA GLU A 114 0.45 26.65 5.08
C GLU A 114 -0.89 26.85 4.35
N ASN A 115 -1.01 26.33 3.12
CA ASN A 115 -2.22 26.38 2.32
C ASN A 115 -3.13 25.15 2.54
N MET A 116 -2.58 24.04 3.05
CA MET A 116 -3.35 22.82 3.34
C MET A 116 -3.92 22.80 4.76
N MET A 117 -3.21 23.36 5.73
CA MET A 117 -3.60 23.29 7.15
C MET A 117 -4.87 24.10 7.43
N SER A 118 -5.97 23.42 7.78
CA SER A 118 -7.32 24.01 7.89
C SER A 118 -7.45 25.14 8.92
N ASN A 119 -6.58 25.18 9.93
CA ASN A 119 -6.57 26.21 10.97
C ASN A 119 -5.63 27.40 10.64
N GLY A 120 -4.94 27.37 9.49
CA GLY A 120 -4.06 28.43 9.05
C GLY A 120 -4.79 29.52 8.27
N ALA A 121 -4.45 30.79 8.52
CA ALA A 121 -5.01 31.92 7.76
C ALA A 121 -4.70 31.87 6.26
N ASN A 122 -3.60 31.22 5.88
CA ASN A 122 -3.18 31.08 4.48
C ASN A 122 -4.05 30.09 3.71
N ALA A 123 -4.52 29.01 4.34
CA ALA A 123 -5.44 28.05 3.72
C ALA A 123 -6.75 28.71 3.27
N GLU A 124 -7.38 29.51 4.14
CA GLU A 124 -8.61 30.23 3.80
C GLU A 124 -8.38 31.24 2.66
N LYS A 125 -7.27 31.99 2.73
CA LYS A 125 -6.90 32.94 1.69
C LYS A 125 -6.67 32.25 0.34
N PHE A 126 -5.91 31.17 0.32
CA PHE A 126 -5.62 30.41 -0.89
C PHE A 126 -6.90 29.81 -1.48
N ALA A 127 -7.75 29.20 -0.65
CA ALA A 127 -9.05 28.67 -1.10
C ALA A 127 -9.93 29.76 -1.74
N LYS A 128 -9.94 30.99 -1.20
CA LYS A 128 -10.69 32.11 -1.78
C LYS A 128 -10.12 32.61 -3.10
N GLU A 129 -8.80 32.74 -3.20
CA GLU A 129 -8.14 33.34 -4.37
C GLU A 129 -7.92 32.34 -5.51
N LYS A 130 -7.63 31.08 -5.16
CA LYS A 130 -7.13 30.02 -6.06
C LYS A 130 -7.93 28.71 -5.94
N GLY A 131 -9.02 28.70 -5.18
CA GLY A 131 -9.85 27.52 -4.91
C GLY A 131 -10.27 26.73 -6.14
N ASN A 132 -10.68 27.43 -7.20
CA ASN A 132 -11.12 26.79 -8.44
C ASN A 132 -9.96 26.50 -9.40
N SER A 133 -8.85 27.25 -9.35
CA SER A 133 -7.76 27.07 -10.32
C SER A 133 -6.84 25.90 -10.00
N HIS A 134 -6.80 25.49 -8.74
CA HIS A 134 -6.04 24.32 -8.30
C HIS A 134 -6.83 23.00 -8.33
N VAL A 135 -8.02 22.94 -8.95
CA VAL A 135 -8.82 21.72 -9.09
C VAL A 135 -8.81 21.27 -10.56
N PRO A 136 -8.56 19.98 -10.84
CA PRO A 136 -8.43 19.50 -12.22
C PRO A 136 -9.80 19.24 -12.86
N ASN A 137 -9.80 19.21 -14.20
CA ASN A 137 -10.83 18.53 -14.98
C ASN A 137 -10.34 17.11 -15.30
N MET A 138 -11.24 16.14 -15.41
CA MET A 138 -10.90 14.84 -16.03
C MET A 138 -11.14 14.94 -17.52
N VAL A 139 -10.13 14.64 -18.35
CA VAL A 139 -10.22 14.88 -19.80
C VAL A 139 -9.73 13.70 -20.62
N ARG A 140 -10.26 13.59 -21.84
CA ARG A 140 -9.71 12.73 -22.90
C ARG A 140 -9.23 13.58 -24.06
N TYR A 141 -8.02 13.30 -24.52
CA TYR A 141 -7.43 13.88 -25.71
C TYR A 141 -7.21 12.81 -26.77
N ARG A 142 -7.44 13.14 -28.04
CA ARG A 142 -7.21 12.28 -29.20
C ARG A 142 -6.04 12.79 -30.02
N LEU A 143 -5.12 11.88 -30.36
CA LEU A 143 -3.99 12.10 -31.26
C LEU A 143 -4.28 11.27 -32.52
N VAL A 144 -4.54 11.94 -33.63
CA VAL A 144 -5.03 11.30 -34.87
C VAL A 144 -3.89 10.81 -35.76
N ASP A 145 -4.15 9.75 -36.54
CA ASP A 145 -3.30 9.28 -37.63
C ASP A 145 -1.84 8.97 -37.21
N ILE A 146 -1.66 8.14 -36.17
CA ILE A 146 -0.34 7.69 -35.75
C ILE A 146 0.27 6.76 -36.81
N PRO A 147 1.48 7.05 -37.34
CA PRO A 147 2.06 6.24 -38.40
C PRO A 147 2.29 4.79 -37.97
N GLY A 148 1.82 3.87 -38.79
CA GLY A 148 1.99 2.43 -38.62
C GLY A 148 3.41 1.92 -38.90
N GLN A 149 3.62 0.62 -38.74
CA GLN A 149 4.87 -0.04 -39.13
C GLN A 149 5.07 0.05 -40.65
N GLY A 150 6.29 0.41 -41.08
CA GLY A 150 6.62 0.63 -42.49
C GLY A 150 6.22 2.00 -43.07
N GLU A 151 5.40 2.77 -42.34
CA GLU A 151 5.05 4.14 -42.73
C GLU A 151 6.14 5.14 -42.30
N LYS A 152 6.22 6.27 -43.01
CA LYS A 152 7.13 7.36 -42.64
C LYS A 152 6.65 8.00 -41.34
N THR A 153 7.59 8.33 -40.46
CA THR A 153 7.29 9.06 -39.23
C THR A 153 6.77 10.46 -39.55
N SER A 154 5.84 10.94 -38.72
CA SER A 154 5.22 12.28 -38.84
C SER A 154 6.00 13.27 -37.96
N LEU A 155 7.25 13.52 -38.35
CA LEU A 155 8.14 14.45 -37.64
C LEU A 155 8.17 15.78 -38.38
N HIS A 156 8.12 16.87 -37.61
CA HIS A 156 7.97 18.21 -38.14
C HIS A 156 9.27 19.02 -37.99
N GLY A 157 9.58 19.80 -39.01
CA GLY A 157 10.74 20.68 -39.03
C GLY A 157 10.63 21.85 -38.04
N LYS A 158 11.75 22.49 -37.75
CA LYS A 158 11.79 23.67 -36.88
C LYS A 158 10.92 24.80 -37.46
N GLY A 159 9.86 25.17 -36.74
CA GLY A 159 8.94 26.25 -37.14
C GLY A 159 7.72 25.80 -37.94
N GLU A 160 7.59 24.50 -38.22
CA GLU A 160 6.35 23.93 -38.76
C GLU A 160 5.29 23.81 -37.66
N ALA A 161 4.02 24.01 -38.05
CA ALA A 161 2.89 23.83 -37.14
C ALA A 161 2.70 22.34 -36.86
N LEU A 162 2.54 21.97 -35.60
CA LEU A 162 2.25 20.61 -35.19
C LEU A 162 0.74 20.34 -35.29
N PRO A 163 0.33 19.09 -35.58
CA PRO A 163 -1.07 18.69 -35.46
C PRO A 163 -1.54 18.85 -34.01
N LEU A 164 -2.84 19.11 -33.84
CA LEU A 164 -3.43 19.30 -32.51
C LEU A 164 -3.74 17.94 -31.87
N ALA A 165 -3.37 17.79 -30.61
CA ALA A 165 -4.01 16.82 -29.73
C ALA A 165 -5.37 17.41 -29.32
N GLU A 166 -6.46 16.80 -29.76
CA GLU A 166 -7.81 17.35 -29.62
C GLU A 166 -8.46 16.87 -28.33
N LYS A 167 -8.99 17.80 -27.51
CA LYS A 167 -9.81 17.45 -26.34
C LYS A 167 -11.18 16.97 -26.80
N ILE A 168 -11.48 15.69 -26.60
CA ILE A 168 -12.74 15.06 -27.04
C ILE A 168 -13.77 14.89 -25.92
N THR A 169 -13.31 14.80 -24.66
CA THR A 169 -14.18 14.68 -23.48
C THR A 169 -13.63 15.52 -22.34
N SER A 170 -14.52 16.10 -21.54
CA SER A 170 -14.17 16.78 -20.30
C SER A 170 -15.28 16.59 -19.26
N ILE A 171 -14.88 16.21 -18.05
CA ILE A 171 -15.68 16.20 -16.85
C ILE A 171 -15.25 17.42 -16.02
N PRO A 172 -16.18 18.32 -15.67
CA PRO A 172 -15.86 19.57 -14.99
C PRO A 172 -15.13 19.39 -13.66
N LYS A 173 -14.41 20.44 -13.26
CA LYS A 173 -13.87 20.62 -11.90
C LYS A 173 -14.92 20.34 -10.83
N HIS A 174 -14.48 19.87 -9.67
CA HIS A 174 -15.32 19.50 -8.52
C HIS A 174 -16.30 18.34 -8.75
N GLN A 175 -16.33 17.74 -9.95
CA GLN A 175 -17.02 16.48 -10.23
C GLN A 175 -16.05 15.29 -10.37
N SER A 176 -14.78 15.59 -10.68
CA SER A 176 -13.66 14.68 -10.58
C SER A 176 -12.56 15.34 -9.76
N GLY A 177 -11.53 14.58 -9.38
CA GLY A 177 -10.32 15.14 -8.82
C GLY A 177 -9.06 14.49 -9.37
N ASP A 178 -8.13 14.14 -8.50
CA ASP A 178 -6.80 13.62 -8.86
C ASP A 178 -6.48 12.31 -8.11
N LEU A 179 -5.25 11.81 -8.21
CA LEU A 179 -4.87 10.43 -7.88
C LEU A 179 -5.87 9.42 -8.48
N PRO A 180 -6.03 9.45 -9.82
CA PRO A 180 -7.03 8.64 -10.48
C PRO A 180 -6.63 7.17 -10.49
N THR A 181 -7.59 6.30 -10.24
CA THR A 181 -7.45 4.85 -10.36
C THR A 181 -8.54 4.28 -11.25
N ILE A 182 -8.26 3.11 -11.81
CA ILE A 182 -9.15 2.35 -12.71
C ILE A 182 -9.08 0.87 -12.33
N ASN A 183 -9.96 0.05 -12.89
CA ASN A 183 -9.74 -1.39 -12.88
C ASN A 183 -8.44 -1.72 -13.66
N PRO A 184 -7.42 -2.31 -13.02
CA PRO A 184 -6.12 -2.52 -13.66
C PRO A 184 -6.19 -3.42 -14.91
N SER A 185 -7.22 -4.25 -15.02
CA SER A 185 -7.47 -5.11 -16.20
C SER A 185 -7.79 -4.32 -17.49
N PHE A 186 -8.11 -3.04 -17.35
CA PHE A 186 -8.39 -2.11 -18.45
C PHE A 186 -7.21 -1.17 -18.75
N SER A 187 -6.05 -1.37 -18.11
CA SER A 187 -4.82 -0.69 -18.49
C SER A 187 -4.55 -0.88 -19.97
N THR A 188 -4.24 0.20 -20.68
CA THR A 188 -4.00 0.22 -22.14
C THR A 188 -5.21 -0.08 -23.03
N ARG A 189 -6.42 -0.15 -22.44
CA ARG A 189 -7.70 -0.36 -23.12
C ARG A 189 -8.65 0.79 -22.76
N GLU A 190 -9.72 0.95 -23.52
CA GLU A 190 -10.75 1.93 -23.16
C GLU A 190 -11.35 1.59 -21.79
N THR A 191 -11.30 2.56 -20.87
CA THR A 191 -11.93 2.53 -19.55
C THR A 191 -13.25 3.29 -19.59
N ARG A 192 -14.23 2.86 -18.80
CA ARG A 192 -15.48 3.59 -18.56
C ARG A 192 -15.49 4.25 -17.19
N TYR A 193 -14.96 3.61 -16.16
CA TYR A 193 -15.05 4.09 -14.78
C TYR A 193 -13.71 4.56 -14.25
N ILE A 194 -13.70 5.77 -13.69
CA ILE A 194 -12.53 6.36 -13.05
C ILE A 194 -12.87 6.71 -11.62
N TYR A 195 -11.99 6.38 -10.69
CA TYR A 195 -12.11 6.73 -9.29
C TYR A 195 -11.04 7.76 -8.94
N SER A 196 -11.37 8.77 -8.14
CA SER A 196 -10.41 9.83 -7.78
C SER A 196 -10.76 10.44 -6.44
N ILE A 197 -9.76 10.86 -5.67
CA ILE A 197 -9.99 11.76 -4.54
C ILE A 197 -10.45 13.11 -5.06
N ILE A 198 -11.36 13.77 -4.35
CA ILE A 198 -11.98 15.01 -4.82
C ILE A 198 -11.94 16.12 -3.76
N ASN A 199 -11.91 17.36 -4.26
CA ASN A 199 -12.17 18.56 -3.48
C ASN A 199 -13.47 19.22 -3.98
N ARG A 200 -14.56 19.03 -3.23
CA ARG A 200 -15.88 19.64 -3.46
C ARG A 200 -16.03 20.97 -2.73
N GLY A 201 -15.01 21.39 -1.97
CA GLY A 201 -14.99 22.60 -1.17
C GLY A 201 -15.53 22.40 0.25
N PHE A 202 -15.68 21.16 0.72
CA PHE A 202 -16.15 20.86 2.07
C PHE A 202 -15.02 20.75 3.11
N SER A 203 -13.76 20.67 2.65
CA SER A 203 -12.55 20.76 3.48
C SER A 203 -11.53 21.73 2.86
N SER A 204 -10.45 22.03 3.60
CA SER A 204 -9.34 22.83 3.08
C SER A 204 -8.44 22.06 2.12
N PHE A 205 -8.64 20.76 1.94
CA PHE A 205 -7.76 19.92 1.13
C PHE A 205 -8.54 18.96 0.23
N LEU A 206 -8.91 17.77 0.71
CA LEU A 206 -9.71 16.77 0.01
C LEU A 206 -10.86 16.33 0.91
N ASP A 207 -12.00 15.99 0.32
CA ASP A 207 -13.24 15.78 1.08
C ASP A 207 -14.10 14.63 0.58
N GLY A 208 -13.56 13.77 -0.29
CA GLY A 208 -14.31 12.64 -0.82
C GLY A 208 -13.54 11.80 -1.82
N ILE A 209 -14.21 10.73 -2.24
CA ILE A 209 -13.83 9.92 -3.39
C ILE A 209 -14.99 9.99 -4.37
N SER A 210 -14.69 10.23 -5.65
CA SER A 210 -15.64 10.23 -6.75
C SER A 210 -15.45 8.99 -7.61
N LYS A 211 -16.55 8.51 -8.19
CA LYS A 211 -16.58 7.60 -9.33
C LYS A 211 -17.23 8.33 -10.49
N VAL A 212 -16.55 8.37 -11.62
CA VAL A 212 -17.04 9.00 -12.85
C VAL A 212 -17.31 7.93 -13.89
N ASP A 213 -18.52 7.90 -14.43
CA ASP A 213 -18.85 7.14 -15.64
C ASP A 213 -18.54 8.00 -16.87
N MET A 214 -17.47 7.70 -17.59
CA MET A 214 -17.02 8.48 -18.74
C MET A 214 -17.94 8.40 -19.95
N LYS A 215 -18.89 7.46 -19.96
CA LYS A 215 -19.90 7.31 -21.02
C LYS A 215 -21.14 8.16 -20.73
N THR A 216 -21.71 8.06 -19.53
CA THR A 216 -22.92 8.81 -19.17
C THR A 216 -22.61 10.19 -18.61
N LYS A 217 -21.37 10.41 -18.14
CA LYS A 217 -20.88 11.57 -17.39
C LYS A 217 -21.53 11.73 -16.01
N GLU A 218 -22.17 10.67 -15.52
CA GLU A 218 -22.71 10.63 -14.16
C GLU A 218 -21.57 10.45 -13.16
N VAL A 219 -21.75 11.03 -11.98
CA VAL A 219 -20.77 10.97 -10.90
C VAL A 219 -21.45 10.51 -9.63
N LEU A 220 -20.86 9.48 -9.01
CA LEU A 220 -21.19 9.03 -7.67
C LEU A 220 -20.08 9.44 -6.72
N TYR A 221 -20.43 9.66 -5.45
CA TYR A 221 -19.49 10.03 -4.41
C TYR A 221 -19.61 9.07 -3.25
N TRP A 222 -18.47 8.70 -2.66
CA TRP A 222 -18.46 8.19 -1.31
C TRP A 222 -18.62 9.37 -0.36
N ASP A 223 -19.75 9.41 0.36
CA ASP A 223 -20.06 10.50 1.29
C ASP A 223 -19.39 10.25 2.65
N ASN A 224 -18.12 10.64 2.76
CA ASN A 224 -17.37 10.44 3.99
C ASN A 224 -17.86 11.35 5.12
N PRO A 225 -17.66 10.95 6.39
CA PRO A 225 -18.02 11.80 7.51
C PRO A 225 -17.26 13.13 7.46
N LYS A 226 -17.89 14.20 7.97
CA LYS A 226 -17.30 15.55 7.99
C LYS A 226 -15.94 15.54 8.68
N GLY A 227 -14.95 16.21 8.09
CA GLY A 227 -13.60 16.33 8.67
C GLY A 227 -12.71 15.10 8.43
N HIS A 228 -13.15 14.18 7.59
CA HIS A 228 -12.36 13.03 7.17
C HIS A 228 -11.78 13.28 5.78
N THR A 229 -10.51 12.91 5.61
CA THR A 229 -9.75 13.11 4.37
C THR A 229 -9.29 11.75 3.84
N PRO A 230 -9.86 11.26 2.73
CA PRO A 230 -9.41 10.02 2.11
C PRO A 230 -8.06 10.19 1.39
N GLY A 231 -7.27 9.13 1.40
CA GLY A 231 -6.16 8.93 0.46
C GLY A 231 -6.63 8.33 -0.87
N GLU A 232 -5.66 8.01 -1.72
CA GLU A 232 -5.90 7.35 -3.01
C GLU A 232 -6.77 6.09 -2.85
N ALA A 233 -7.77 5.96 -3.73
CA ALA A 233 -8.74 4.87 -3.71
C ALA A 233 -8.28 3.74 -4.65
N ILE A 234 -7.69 2.69 -4.11
CA ILE A 234 -7.15 1.57 -4.91
C ILE A 234 -8.27 0.60 -5.27
N PHE A 235 -8.50 0.39 -6.57
CA PHE A 235 -9.48 -0.59 -7.05
C PHE A 235 -8.97 -2.02 -6.93
N VAL A 236 -9.80 -2.90 -6.36
CA VAL A 236 -9.56 -4.34 -6.23
C VAL A 236 -10.70 -5.08 -6.94
N PRO A 237 -10.44 -5.76 -8.07
CA PRO A 237 -11.47 -6.47 -8.81
C PRO A 237 -12.01 -7.65 -8.01
N ASN A 238 -13.32 -7.88 -8.13
CA ASN A 238 -13.91 -9.17 -7.82
C ASN A 238 -13.36 -10.20 -8.83
N PRO A 239 -12.66 -11.26 -8.41
CA PRO A 239 -12.05 -12.20 -9.35
C PRO A 239 -13.05 -13.13 -10.03
N GLU A 240 -14.31 -13.14 -9.61
CA GLU A 240 -15.43 -13.79 -10.31
C GLU A 240 -16.28 -12.77 -11.09
N GLY A 241 -15.96 -11.47 -10.97
CA GLY A 241 -16.70 -10.38 -11.58
C GLY A 241 -16.41 -10.21 -13.07
N GLU A 242 -17.43 -9.82 -13.82
CA GLU A 242 -17.34 -9.56 -15.27
C GLU A 242 -17.44 -8.08 -15.63
N ALA A 243 -18.07 -7.26 -14.79
CA ALA A 243 -18.21 -5.83 -15.04
C ALA A 243 -16.92 -5.06 -14.67
N GLU A 244 -16.67 -3.96 -15.36
CA GLU A 244 -15.46 -3.14 -15.15
C GLU A 244 -15.35 -2.60 -13.72
N ASP A 245 -16.47 -2.24 -13.11
CA ASP A 245 -16.62 -1.73 -11.75
C ASP A 245 -17.01 -2.79 -10.71
N ASP A 246 -17.01 -4.08 -11.07
CA ASP A 246 -17.27 -5.17 -10.12
C ASP A 246 -16.04 -5.41 -9.22
N GLY A 247 -16.10 -4.83 -8.03
CA GLY A 247 -15.01 -4.86 -7.07
C GLY A 247 -15.22 -3.87 -5.95
N VAL A 248 -14.13 -3.59 -5.24
CA VAL A 248 -14.12 -2.63 -4.12
C VAL A 248 -13.00 -1.62 -4.28
N LEU A 249 -13.15 -0.47 -3.65
CA LEU A 249 -12.09 0.52 -3.46
C LEU A 249 -11.56 0.41 -2.04
N LEU A 250 -10.24 0.48 -1.90
CA LEU A 250 -9.53 0.57 -0.64
C LEU A 250 -8.93 1.96 -0.50
N SER A 251 -9.24 2.67 0.58
CA SER A 251 -8.66 4.00 0.85
C SER A 251 -8.34 4.15 2.33
N VAL A 252 -7.15 4.68 2.64
CA VAL A 252 -6.80 5.05 4.02
C VAL A 252 -7.33 6.46 4.27
N VAL A 253 -8.15 6.60 5.30
CA VAL A 253 -8.86 7.84 5.62
C VAL A 253 -8.31 8.39 6.93
N LEU A 254 -7.94 9.67 6.92
CA LEU A 254 -7.63 10.41 8.14
C LEU A 254 -8.92 10.99 8.73
N ASP A 255 -9.25 10.59 9.95
CA ASP A 255 -10.21 11.29 10.80
C ASP A 255 -9.48 12.46 11.48
N GLY A 256 -9.74 13.67 11.00
CA GLY A 256 -9.10 14.88 11.53
C GLY A 256 -9.55 15.24 12.96
N PHE A 257 -10.69 14.74 13.44
CA PHE A 257 -11.19 15.03 14.79
C PHE A 257 -10.61 14.09 15.83
N SER A 258 -10.54 12.79 15.53
CA SER A 258 -9.94 11.81 16.45
C SER A 258 -8.42 11.70 16.29
N GLU A 259 -7.84 12.36 15.28
CA GLU A 259 -6.44 12.23 14.87
C GLU A 259 -6.06 10.78 14.58
N ARG A 260 -6.96 9.96 14.04
CA ARG A 260 -6.72 8.53 13.75
C ARG A 260 -6.95 8.25 12.28
N SER A 261 -6.44 7.11 11.83
CA SER A 261 -6.66 6.63 10.47
C SER A 261 -7.37 5.29 10.47
N TYR A 262 -8.21 5.07 9.48
CA TYR A 262 -8.83 3.77 9.21
C TYR A 262 -8.71 3.44 7.73
N LEU A 263 -8.67 2.17 7.40
CA LEU A 263 -8.87 1.69 6.03
C LEU A 263 -10.38 1.56 5.80
N VAL A 264 -10.92 2.22 4.78
CA VAL A 264 -12.29 2.02 4.32
C VAL A 264 -12.31 1.09 3.11
N VAL A 265 -13.33 0.24 3.04
CA VAL A 265 -13.68 -0.59 1.89
C VAL A 265 -15.00 -0.08 1.34
N ILE A 266 -15.01 0.30 0.08
CA ILE A 266 -16.16 0.93 -0.60
C ILE A 266 -16.56 0.02 -1.76
N ASP A 267 -17.85 -0.26 -1.92
CA ASP A 267 -18.37 -0.94 -3.12
C ASP A 267 -18.15 -0.03 -4.35
N ALA A 268 -17.42 -0.53 -5.34
CA ALA A 268 -17.04 0.29 -6.48
C ALA A 268 -18.21 0.54 -7.45
N VAL A 269 -19.31 -0.22 -7.35
CA VAL A 269 -20.54 0.00 -8.13
C VAL A 269 -21.37 1.12 -7.51
N THR A 270 -21.69 1.00 -6.23
CA THR A 270 -22.65 1.88 -5.53
C THR A 270 -21.99 3.08 -4.85
N MET A 271 -20.68 3.04 -4.62
CA MET A 271 -19.93 4.00 -3.78
C MET A 271 -20.35 4.00 -2.30
N GLU A 272 -20.97 2.93 -1.82
CA GLU A 272 -21.34 2.75 -0.40
C GLU A 272 -20.21 2.07 0.40
N GLU A 273 -20.06 2.43 1.67
CA GLU A 273 -19.12 1.76 2.57
C GLU A 273 -19.60 0.32 2.87
N VAL A 274 -18.76 -0.68 2.60
CA VAL A 274 -19.03 -2.09 2.91
C VAL A 274 -18.27 -2.60 4.13
N GLY A 275 -17.22 -1.90 4.53
CA GLY A 275 -16.46 -2.24 5.72
C GLY A 275 -15.38 -1.23 6.05
N ARG A 276 -14.84 -1.34 7.27
CA ARG A 276 -13.70 -0.56 7.73
C ARG A 276 -12.81 -1.36 8.66
N ALA A 277 -11.53 -1.03 8.66
CA ALA A 277 -10.55 -1.52 9.60
C ALA A 277 -9.86 -0.34 10.27
N ASP A 278 -10.04 -0.20 11.58
CA ASP A 278 -9.32 0.81 12.35
C ASP A 278 -7.82 0.45 12.35
N VAL A 279 -7.01 1.34 11.78
CA VAL A 279 -5.58 1.33 12.05
C VAL A 279 -5.45 1.94 13.46
N GLY A 280 -4.47 1.53 14.26
CA GLY A 280 -4.30 2.05 15.63
C GLY A 280 -4.07 3.59 15.68
N PRO A 281 -3.40 4.14 16.71
CA PRO A 281 -3.04 5.56 16.67
C PRO A 281 -2.34 5.89 15.34
N PRO A 282 -2.53 7.12 14.82
CA PRO A 282 -2.25 7.50 13.45
C PRO A 282 -0.87 7.03 13.02
N CYS A 283 -0.73 6.74 11.72
CA CYS A 283 0.57 6.74 11.07
C CYS A 283 1.11 8.18 11.07
N LYS A 284 1.47 8.70 12.25
CA LYS A 284 2.19 9.95 12.43
C LYS A 284 3.52 9.73 11.74
N SER A 285 3.67 10.26 10.53
CA SER A 285 4.96 10.82 10.17
C SER A 285 5.20 11.97 11.14
N GLU A 286 5.70 11.67 12.33
CA GLU A 286 6.44 12.67 13.08
C GLU A 286 7.67 12.99 12.23
N LEU A 287 7.50 13.94 11.33
CA LEU A 287 8.61 14.77 10.90
C LEU A 287 9.02 15.50 12.18
N GLN A 288 9.95 14.91 12.93
CA GLN A 288 10.71 15.66 13.93
C GLN A 288 11.42 16.74 13.13
N LEU A 289 10.78 17.91 13.04
CA LEU A 289 11.46 19.13 12.65
C LEU A 289 12.67 19.23 13.58
N PRO A 290 13.90 19.28 13.05
CA PRO A 290 15.06 19.47 13.89
C PRO A 290 14.81 20.73 14.71
N LEU A 291 14.91 20.59 16.03
CA LEU A 291 14.83 21.71 16.97
C LEU A 291 15.66 22.88 16.42
N PRO A 292 15.17 24.12 16.49
CA PRO A 292 15.95 25.26 16.06
C PRO A 292 17.29 25.23 16.80
N HIS A 293 18.38 25.22 16.02
CA HIS A 293 19.74 25.28 16.57
C HIS A 293 19.79 26.35 17.66
N PRO A 294 20.40 26.08 18.83
CA PRO A 294 20.53 27.10 19.86
C PRO A 294 21.25 28.30 19.26
N LYS A 295 20.58 29.46 19.28
CA LYS A 295 21.18 30.74 18.94
C LYS A 295 22.35 30.95 19.90
N PHE A 296 23.57 30.73 19.43
CA PHE A 296 24.75 31.22 20.11
C PHE A 296 24.67 32.75 20.14
N PRO A 297 24.74 33.40 21.31
CA PRO A 297 24.77 34.85 21.36
C PRO A 297 26.11 35.31 20.78
N LEU A 298 26.07 36.05 19.67
CA LEU A 298 27.20 36.84 19.21
C LEU A 298 27.42 37.96 20.22
N SER A 299 28.38 37.78 21.13
CA SER A 299 28.99 38.91 21.83
C SER A 299 29.88 39.64 20.83
N LYS A 300 29.55 40.92 20.61
CA LYS A 300 30.51 41.90 20.09
C LYS A 300 31.67 41.96 21.06
N ASP A 301 32.86 41.60 20.61
CA ASP A 301 34.10 42.36 20.77
C ASP A 301 35.30 41.50 20.31
N ASP A 302 36.36 42.20 19.90
CA ASP A 302 37.69 41.71 19.53
C ASP A 302 37.93 41.18 18.10
N THR A 303 37.99 42.18 17.21
CA THR A 303 39.13 42.46 16.32
C THR A 303 40.33 41.48 16.34
N SER A 304 40.68 40.95 15.17
CA SER A 304 41.87 41.34 14.38
C SER A 304 42.34 40.24 13.41
N ASN A 305 42.66 40.66 12.18
CA ASN A 305 43.68 40.19 11.24
C ASN A 305 43.91 38.66 11.05
N ALA A 306 44.08 38.09 9.86
CA ALA A 306 44.11 38.50 8.46
C ALA A 306 44.38 37.21 7.64
N LEU A 307 44.34 37.33 6.30
CA LEU A 307 44.99 36.46 5.28
C LEU A 307 44.20 35.19 4.88
N SER A 308 43.59 35.20 3.68
CA SER A 308 44.13 34.73 2.38
C SER A 308 44.31 33.20 2.34
N SER A 309 43.97 32.41 1.34
CA SER A 309 43.50 32.58 -0.04
C SER A 309 43.40 31.16 -0.65
N ASN A 310 42.53 30.98 -1.65
CA ASN A 310 42.63 30.04 -2.78
C ASN A 310 42.22 28.55 -2.64
N PHE A 311 40.97 28.31 -3.09
CA PHE A 311 40.43 27.30 -4.03
C PHE A 311 41.42 26.61 -5.02
N PRO A 312 41.11 25.40 -5.60
CA PRO A 312 40.14 25.18 -6.72
C PRO A 312 39.35 23.83 -6.70
N SER A 313 38.04 23.76 -7.02
CA SER A 313 37.38 23.46 -8.34
C SER A 313 37.99 22.32 -9.19
N PHE A 314 37.17 21.35 -9.68
CA PHE A 314 37.40 20.66 -10.98
C PHE A 314 36.17 19.95 -11.58
N ASN A 315 36.01 20.16 -12.90
CA ASN A 315 35.08 19.58 -13.88
C ASN A 315 35.57 18.26 -14.48
N CYS A 316 34.66 17.50 -15.12
CA CYS A 316 34.94 16.38 -16.03
C CYS A 316 34.95 16.81 -17.51
N THR A 317 35.86 16.27 -18.35
CA THR A 317 35.60 15.77 -19.74
C THR A 317 36.84 15.14 -20.43
N PHE A 318 36.68 13.88 -20.89
CA PHE A 318 37.04 13.21 -22.18
C PHE A 318 38.43 13.16 -22.89
N PHE A 319 38.76 11.93 -23.34
CA PHE A 319 39.61 11.40 -24.45
C PHE A 319 41.14 11.71 -24.54
N SER A 320 41.99 10.68 -24.37
CA SER A 320 42.64 9.92 -25.47
C SER A 320 43.95 9.19 -25.05
N LYS A 321 44.17 8.06 -25.74
CA LYS A 321 45.33 7.14 -25.83
C LYS A 321 46.71 7.60 -25.31
N LEU A 322 47.40 6.73 -24.57
CA LEU A 322 48.64 6.01 -24.98
C LEU A 322 49.24 5.23 -23.80
N GLN A 323 49.94 4.15 -24.14
CA GLN A 323 50.43 3.05 -23.29
C GLN A 323 51.88 3.33 -22.77
N PRO A 324 52.55 2.40 -22.04
CA PRO A 324 53.23 2.54 -20.72
C PRO A 324 54.76 2.82 -20.88
N PRO A 325 55.76 2.51 -19.99
CA PRO A 325 55.81 1.70 -18.74
C PRO A 325 56.81 2.14 -17.61
N ILE A 326 57.10 1.20 -16.69
CA ILE A 326 58.30 0.97 -15.83
C ILE A 326 58.37 1.67 -14.42
N PRO A 327 59.12 1.17 -13.40
CA PRO A 327 58.67 0.14 -12.42
C PRO A 327 59.08 0.33 -10.92
N VAL A 328 58.55 -0.56 -10.05
CA VAL A 328 59.04 -1.13 -8.73
C VAL A 328 59.50 -0.20 -7.57
N PRO A 329 59.61 -0.68 -6.29
CA PRO A 329 59.36 -2.01 -5.69
C PRO A 329 58.37 -1.99 -4.49
N LYS A 330 57.47 -2.98 -4.33
CA LYS A 330 57.62 -4.22 -3.54
C LYS A 330 58.40 -4.12 -2.22
N MET A 331 57.68 -4.24 -1.10
CA MET A 331 58.16 -4.90 0.10
C MET A 331 57.13 -5.96 0.55
N HIS A 332 57.64 -7.19 0.71
CA HIS A 332 57.00 -8.45 1.08
C HIS A 332 56.14 -8.32 2.36
N LEU A 333 54.92 -8.88 2.51
CA LEU A 333 54.41 -10.26 2.36
C LEU A 333 55.15 -11.33 3.21
N LEU A 334 54.63 -11.56 4.41
CA LEU A 334 54.36 -12.83 5.12
C LEU A 334 53.80 -12.36 6.48
N THR A 335 52.61 -12.71 6.97
CA THR A 335 52.05 -14.05 7.21
C THR A 335 50.61 -13.88 7.69
N CYS A 336 49.71 -14.78 7.28
CA CYS A 336 48.42 -15.19 7.86
C CYS A 336 47.34 -15.35 6.78
N ILE A 337 47.41 -16.50 6.09
CA ILE A 337 46.25 -17.14 5.46
C ILE A 337 45.66 -18.06 6.53
N LEU A 338 44.45 -17.75 7.01
CA LEU A 338 43.41 -18.71 7.43
C LEU A 338 42.30 -17.92 8.13
N THR A 339 41.22 -17.65 7.41
CA THR A 339 39.80 -17.53 7.84
C THR A 339 39.04 -16.58 6.91
N PHE A 340 38.69 -17.07 5.73
CA PHE A 340 37.63 -16.49 4.91
C PHE A 340 36.64 -17.61 4.64
N THR A 341 35.57 -17.66 5.44
CA THR A 341 34.23 -18.25 5.17
C THR A 341 33.52 -18.50 6.50
N LEU A 342 32.72 -17.52 6.95
CA LEU A 342 31.41 -17.63 7.62
C LEU A 342 31.10 -16.28 8.28
N LEU A 343 30.59 -15.33 7.51
CA LEU A 343 29.60 -14.40 8.07
C LEU A 343 28.24 -14.95 7.63
N LEU A 344 27.75 -15.96 8.35
CA LEU A 344 26.31 -16.16 8.41
C LEU A 344 25.78 -14.92 9.12
N THR A 345 24.98 -14.12 8.42
CA THR A 345 24.13 -13.13 9.07
C THR A 345 23.28 -13.86 10.10
N THR A 346 23.55 -13.64 11.38
CA THR A 346 22.66 -14.07 12.46
C THR A 346 21.39 -13.23 12.36
N LEU A 347 20.44 -13.67 11.54
CA LEU A 347 19.06 -13.26 11.66
C LEU A 347 18.58 -13.79 13.01
N THR A 348 18.42 -12.91 13.99
CA THR A 348 17.72 -13.26 15.22
C THR A 348 16.28 -13.58 14.86
N HIS A 349 15.95 -14.86 14.91
CA HIS A 349 14.64 -15.42 14.58
C HIS A 349 13.85 -15.69 15.88
N GLY A 350 12.66 -15.08 15.94
CA GLY A 350 11.56 -15.47 16.82
C GLY A 350 11.04 -14.34 17.71
N HIS A 351 9.75 -13.98 17.56
CA HIS A 351 9.14 -12.91 18.36
C HIS A 351 7.78 -13.26 19.00
N GLY A 352 7.04 -14.30 18.57
CA GLY A 352 5.78 -14.68 19.22
C GLY A 352 5.13 -15.99 18.72
N ILE A 353 4.59 -16.82 19.63
CA ILE A 353 3.84 -18.04 19.31
C ILE A 353 2.80 -18.36 20.41
N VAL A 354 1.63 -18.86 20.02
CA VAL A 354 0.68 -19.44 20.99
C VAL A 354 1.27 -20.72 21.59
N THR A 355 1.24 -20.85 22.91
CA THR A 355 1.69 -22.06 23.62
C THR A 355 0.53 -22.90 24.13
N SER A 356 -0.65 -22.31 24.31
CA SER A 356 -1.89 -23.02 24.66
C SER A 356 -3.12 -22.25 24.17
N PRO A 357 -4.15 -22.91 23.61
CA PRO A 357 -4.15 -24.33 23.20
C PRO A 357 -3.09 -24.64 22.12
N PRO A 358 -2.69 -25.91 21.92
CA PRO A 358 -1.59 -26.23 21.02
C PRO A 358 -1.87 -25.77 19.58
N PRO A 359 -1.03 -24.91 18.97
CA PRO A 359 -1.21 -24.50 17.60
C PRO A 359 -0.69 -25.55 16.61
N ARG A 360 -0.98 -25.38 15.33
CA ARG A 360 -0.37 -26.19 14.25
C ARG A 360 1.16 -26.19 14.33
N THR A 361 1.76 -27.33 14.00
CA THR A 361 3.22 -27.53 13.93
C THR A 361 3.62 -28.14 12.58
N PRO A 362 4.85 -27.92 12.10
CA PRO A 362 5.28 -28.44 10.78
C PRO A 362 5.44 -29.96 10.78
N GLY A 363 4.74 -30.64 9.85
CA GLY A 363 4.86 -32.08 9.62
C GLY A 363 4.99 -32.45 8.13
N PRO A 364 4.82 -33.74 7.78
CA PRO A 364 4.95 -34.22 6.41
C PRO A 364 4.01 -33.56 5.41
N ALA A 365 2.79 -33.20 5.80
CA ALA A 365 1.84 -32.55 4.88
C ALA A 365 2.25 -31.11 4.59
N SER A 366 2.67 -30.36 5.62
CA SER A 366 3.23 -29.02 5.47
C SER A 366 4.49 -29.05 4.59
N LEU A 367 5.37 -30.04 4.77
CA LEU A 367 6.54 -30.24 3.90
C LEU A 367 6.15 -30.47 2.45
N SER A 368 5.14 -31.30 2.20
CA SER A 368 4.69 -31.64 0.86
C SER A 368 4.07 -30.45 0.13
N LEU A 369 3.38 -29.56 0.84
CA LEU A 369 2.69 -28.41 0.24
C LEU A 369 3.58 -27.16 0.14
N CYS A 370 4.31 -26.85 1.22
CA CYS A 370 5.06 -25.61 1.38
C CYS A 370 6.54 -25.72 1.01
N GLY A 371 7.05 -26.93 0.79
CA GLY A 371 8.45 -27.15 0.47
C GLY A 371 9.37 -27.20 1.70
N PRO A 372 10.61 -27.65 1.50
CA PRO A 372 11.59 -27.82 2.57
C PRO A 372 12.07 -26.52 3.19
N ASP A 373 12.19 -25.41 2.46
CA ASP A 373 12.81 -24.20 2.99
C ASP A 373 11.92 -23.56 4.07
N ILE A 374 10.62 -23.42 3.78
CA ILE A 374 9.62 -22.93 4.73
C ILE A 374 9.54 -23.86 5.94
N THR A 375 9.38 -25.17 5.70
CA THR A 375 9.17 -26.16 6.76
C THR A 375 10.38 -26.25 7.69
N ASN A 376 11.60 -26.21 7.14
CA ASN A 376 12.83 -26.23 7.94
C ASN A 376 13.05 -24.92 8.68
N LEU A 377 12.64 -23.78 8.11
CA LEU A 377 12.68 -22.51 8.82
C LEU A 377 11.77 -22.56 10.06
N ILE A 378 10.52 -23.01 9.92
CA ILE A 378 9.58 -23.12 11.06
C ILE A 378 10.08 -24.17 12.09
N LYS A 379 10.71 -25.27 11.65
CA LYS A 379 11.31 -26.24 12.57
C LYS A 379 12.50 -25.68 13.34
N SER A 380 13.33 -24.85 12.70
CA SER A 380 14.50 -24.24 13.34
C SER A 380 14.11 -23.06 14.23
N ASP A 381 13.10 -22.28 13.83
CA ASP A 381 12.45 -21.28 14.65
C ASP A 381 10.92 -21.29 14.47
N ASN A 382 10.22 -21.85 15.47
CA ASN A 382 8.77 -21.96 15.49
C ASN A 382 8.04 -20.60 15.56
N GLN A 383 8.78 -19.53 15.86
CA GLN A 383 8.31 -18.16 15.91
C GLN A 383 8.68 -17.36 14.64
N SER A 384 9.01 -18.03 13.53
CA SER A 384 9.30 -17.36 12.26
C SER A 384 8.09 -16.52 11.78
N GLY A 385 8.36 -15.26 11.43
CA GLY A 385 7.35 -14.35 10.87
C GLY A 385 7.04 -14.65 9.40
N THR A 386 5.82 -14.31 8.96
CA THR A 386 5.32 -14.64 7.62
C THR A 386 6.13 -13.97 6.50
N GLU A 387 6.73 -12.80 6.75
CA GLU A 387 7.59 -12.12 5.76
C GLU A 387 8.88 -12.89 5.48
N ILE A 388 9.44 -13.55 6.50
CA ILE A 388 10.63 -14.40 6.31
C ILE A 388 10.24 -15.66 5.54
N LEU A 389 9.08 -16.25 5.86
CA LEU A 389 8.54 -17.41 5.15
C LEU A 389 8.25 -17.09 3.68
N HIS A 390 7.71 -15.89 3.40
CA HIS A 390 7.52 -15.40 2.04
C HIS A 390 8.84 -15.25 1.29
N LYS A 391 9.87 -14.71 1.94
CA LYS A 391 11.19 -14.60 1.32
C LYS A 391 11.79 -15.97 1.01
N ALA A 392 11.58 -16.96 1.88
CA ALA A 392 12.00 -18.33 1.63
C ALA A 392 11.20 -18.97 0.48
N SER A 393 9.89 -18.73 0.40
CA SER A 393 9.05 -19.31 -0.66
C SER A 393 9.45 -18.89 -2.06
N VAL A 394 9.93 -17.65 -2.24
CA VAL A 394 10.43 -17.14 -3.53
C VAL A 394 11.70 -17.88 -4.00
N ALA A 395 12.48 -18.44 -3.07
CA ALA A 395 13.73 -19.14 -3.37
C ALA A 395 13.56 -20.67 -3.49
N ASP A 396 12.47 -21.24 -2.97
CA ASP A 396 12.24 -22.68 -2.90
C ASP A 396 11.58 -23.20 -4.20
N PRO A 397 12.28 -24.01 -5.03
CA PRO A 397 11.71 -24.54 -6.26
C PRO A 397 10.59 -25.57 -6.03
N LEU A 398 10.39 -26.04 -4.80
CA LEU A 398 9.35 -26.98 -4.41
C LEU A 398 8.16 -26.29 -3.72
N TYR A 399 8.20 -24.96 -3.55
CA TYR A 399 7.07 -24.20 -3.06
C TYR A 399 5.91 -24.26 -4.05
N THR A 400 4.71 -24.54 -3.55
CA THR A 400 3.47 -24.47 -4.34
C THR A 400 2.67 -23.22 -3.97
N PRO A 401 2.05 -22.50 -4.92
CA PRO A 401 1.19 -21.36 -4.62
C PRO A 401 0.01 -21.69 -3.70
N SER A 402 -0.38 -22.97 -3.59
CA SER A 402 -1.40 -23.46 -2.67
C SER A 402 -0.95 -23.50 -1.21
N CYS A 403 0.35 -23.40 -0.92
CA CYS A 403 0.83 -23.13 0.43
C CYS A 403 0.54 -21.67 0.81
N ASN A 404 -0.60 -21.44 1.47
CA ASN A 404 -0.96 -20.11 1.95
C ASN A 404 -0.19 -19.76 3.24
N ILE A 405 0.95 -19.08 3.09
CA ILE A 405 1.79 -18.62 4.22
C ILE A 405 1.13 -17.58 5.13
N PHE A 406 0.01 -16.98 4.71
CA PHE A 406 -0.76 -15.99 5.48
C PHE A 406 -1.99 -16.59 6.18
N LEU A 407 -2.20 -17.90 6.02
CA LEU A 407 -3.17 -18.69 6.75
C LEU A 407 -2.40 -19.77 7.51
N CYS A 408 -2.32 -19.64 8.83
CA CYS A 408 -1.62 -20.60 9.69
C CYS A 408 -0.15 -20.84 9.29
N LYS A 409 0.53 -19.86 8.68
CA LYS A 409 1.89 -20.02 8.13
C LYS A 409 2.03 -21.13 7.08
N GLY A 410 0.94 -21.51 6.41
CA GLY A 410 0.89 -22.64 5.49
C GLY A 410 0.91 -24.02 6.18
N LEU A 411 0.87 -24.06 7.51
CA LEU A 411 0.88 -25.32 8.26
C LEU A 411 -0.44 -26.06 8.10
N GLN A 412 -0.37 -27.37 7.88
CA GLN A 412 -1.51 -28.18 7.48
C GLN A 412 -2.23 -28.82 8.68
N LEU A 413 -3.56 -28.91 8.62
CA LEU A 413 -4.39 -29.56 9.64
C LEU A 413 -4.00 -31.03 9.86
N SER A 414 -3.65 -31.75 8.79
CA SER A 414 -3.29 -33.17 8.85
C SER A 414 -2.07 -33.44 9.74
N ASP A 415 -1.20 -32.44 9.92
CA ASP A 415 -0.07 -32.50 10.84
C ASP A 415 -0.47 -32.19 12.30
N ASN A 416 -1.72 -31.77 12.55
CA ASN A 416 -2.22 -31.29 13.84
C ASN A 416 -3.49 -31.98 14.34
N LEU A 417 -3.96 -33.05 13.69
CA LEU A 417 -5.20 -33.76 14.03
C LEU A 417 -5.37 -34.11 15.53
N PRO A 418 -4.31 -34.55 16.26
CA PRO A 418 -4.45 -34.87 17.69
C PRO A 418 -4.78 -33.67 18.59
N ASN A 419 -4.56 -32.45 18.10
CA ASN A 419 -4.69 -31.20 18.87
C ASN A 419 -5.97 -30.42 18.53
N ILE A 420 -6.90 -31.00 17.77
CA ILE A 420 -8.18 -30.36 17.46
C ILE A 420 -8.97 -30.16 18.75
N GLN A 421 -9.33 -28.91 19.02
CA GLN A 421 -10.13 -28.52 20.16
C GLN A 421 -11.63 -28.73 19.88
N LYS A 422 -12.40 -28.98 20.93
CA LYS A 422 -13.86 -29.09 20.83
C LYS A 422 -14.47 -28.06 21.76
N TYR A 423 -15.12 -27.06 21.19
CA TYR A 423 -15.73 -25.98 21.95
C TYR A 423 -17.25 -25.96 21.75
N LYS A 424 -17.93 -25.29 22.66
CA LYS A 424 -19.32 -24.90 22.51
C LYS A 424 -19.42 -23.42 22.19
N SER A 425 -20.52 -23.01 21.58
CA SER A 425 -20.82 -21.58 21.46
C SER A 425 -20.96 -20.94 22.84
N GLY A 426 -20.41 -19.73 22.98
CA GLY A 426 -20.30 -19.03 24.26
C GLY A 426 -19.17 -19.53 25.17
N GLU A 427 -18.45 -20.59 24.81
CA GLU A 427 -17.35 -21.10 25.62
C GLU A 427 -16.18 -20.11 25.63
N VAL A 428 -15.61 -19.88 26.82
CA VAL A 428 -14.45 -19.02 27.01
C VAL A 428 -13.18 -19.86 26.88
N VAL A 429 -12.33 -19.49 25.92
CA VAL A 429 -11.05 -20.12 25.63
C VAL A 429 -9.93 -19.23 26.16
N THR A 430 -9.14 -19.77 27.10
CA THR A 430 -7.91 -19.11 27.56
C THR A 430 -6.77 -19.39 26.60
N MET A 431 -6.23 -18.32 26.02
CA MET A 431 -5.08 -18.37 25.13
C MET A 431 -3.83 -17.88 25.86
N ARG A 432 -2.74 -18.62 25.70
CA ARG A 432 -1.42 -18.30 26.22
C ARG A 432 -0.44 -18.12 25.09
N VAL A 433 0.34 -17.06 25.14
CA VAL A 433 1.31 -16.70 24.12
C VAL A 433 2.66 -16.47 24.76
N TRP A 434 3.70 -16.96 24.09
CA TRP A 434 5.09 -16.69 24.42
C TRP A 434 5.74 -15.82 23.35
N THR A 435 6.36 -14.74 23.78
CA THR A 435 7.12 -13.77 22.99
C THR A 435 8.58 -13.78 23.40
N ARG A 436 9.41 -14.56 22.68
CA ARG A 436 10.85 -14.70 23.01
C ARG A 436 11.60 -13.37 23.00
N ILE A 437 11.21 -12.47 22.10
CA ILE A 437 11.76 -11.12 21.99
C ILE A 437 10.58 -10.13 22.05
N PRO A 438 10.23 -9.64 23.27
CA PRO A 438 9.07 -8.79 23.48
C PRO A 438 9.27 -7.39 22.92
N HIS A 439 8.31 -6.92 22.13
CA HIS A 439 8.28 -5.57 21.56
C HIS A 439 6.85 -5.00 21.54
N ILE A 440 6.73 -3.71 21.25
CA ILE A 440 5.43 -3.11 21.01
C ILE A 440 4.89 -3.58 19.64
N GLY A 441 3.62 -3.99 19.62
CA GLY A 441 2.96 -4.56 18.47
C GLY A 441 1.43 -4.52 18.61
N TRP A 442 0.73 -4.89 17.54
CA TRP A 442 -0.72 -5.08 17.56
C TRP A 442 -1.04 -6.56 17.47
N ALA A 443 -1.84 -7.06 18.39
CA ALA A 443 -2.29 -8.44 18.42
C ALA A 443 -3.79 -8.53 18.17
N SER A 444 -4.20 -9.59 17.49
CA SER A 444 -5.60 -9.93 17.30
C SER A 444 -5.84 -11.44 17.43
N VAL A 445 -7.06 -11.79 17.78
CA VAL A 445 -7.59 -13.15 17.67
C VAL A 445 -8.88 -13.10 16.88
N ALA A 446 -9.00 -13.96 15.88
CA ALA A 446 -10.21 -14.09 15.09
C ALA A 446 -10.53 -15.55 14.77
N VAL A 447 -11.80 -15.82 14.51
CA VAL A 447 -12.22 -17.04 13.82
C VAL A 447 -11.99 -16.81 12.32
N VAL A 448 -11.20 -17.67 11.70
CA VAL A 448 -10.84 -17.58 10.28
C VAL A 448 -11.32 -18.81 9.54
N ASP A 449 -11.81 -18.61 8.32
CA ASP A 449 -12.21 -19.67 7.40
C ASP A 449 -10.97 -20.39 6.83
N ALA A 450 -10.82 -21.67 7.17
CA ALA A 450 -9.63 -22.46 6.85
C ALA A 450 -9.86 -23.53 5.78
N ARG A 451 -11.01 -23.50 5.10
CA ARG A 451 -11.38 -24.50 4.08
C ARG A 451 -10.44 -24.47 2.87
N GLU A 452 -10.17 -25.66 2.33
CA GLU A 452 -9.40 -25.82 1.09
C GLU A 452 -10.04 -25.02 -0.06
N GLY A 453 -9.22 -24.34 -0.88
CA GLY A 453 -9.68 -23.46 -1.95
C GLY A 453 -9.84 -21.99 -1.59
N ASN A 454 -9.71 -21.61 -0.30
CA ASN A 454 -9.67 -20.21 0.13
C ASN A 454 -8.27 -19.57 -0.02
N GLU A 455 -7.39 -20.20 -0.82
CA GLU A 455 -5.98 -19.82 -1.06
C GLU A 455 -5.83 -18.44 -1.74
N ARG A 456 -6.90 -17.96 -2.39
CA ARG A 456 -6.90 -16.70 -3.15
C ARG A 456 -7.19 -15.45 -2.31
N TYR A 457 -7.72 -15.60 -1.09
CA TYR A 457 -8.04 -14.48 -0.20
C TYR A 457 -7.51 -14.76 1.21
N PRO A 458 -6.43 -14.08 1.65
CA PRO A 458 -5.93 -14.29 3.00
C PRO A 458 -7.00 -13.90 4.02
N ASN A 459 -7.36 -14.85 4.88
CA ASN A 459 -8.12 -14.66 6.12
C ASN A 459 -9.52 -14.05 5.96
N LEU A 460 -10.44 -14.76 5.30
CA LEU A 460 -11.87 -14.44 5.35
C LEU A 460 -12.38 -14.61 6.80
N LEU A 461 -12.41 -13.51 7.54
CA LEU A 461 -12.88 -13.47 8.92
C LEU A 461 -14.30 -14.03 8.99
N VAL A 462 -14.53 -14.95 9.93
CA VAL A 462 -15.86 -15.44 10.27
C VAL A 462 -16.43 -14.51 11.34
N GLY A 463 -17.03 -13.41 10.89
CA GLY A 463 -17.55 -12.35 11.77
C GLY A 463 -16.48 -11.32 12.13
N LYS A 464 -16.65 -10.65 13.27
CA LYS A 464 -15.68 -9.66 13.78
C LYS A 464 -14.53 -10.35 14.52
N PRO A 465 -13.33 -9.74 14.60
CA PRO A 465 -12.28 -10.22 15.49
C PRO A 465 -12.79 -10.37 16.92
N LEU A 466 -12.39 -11.46 17.60
CA LEU A 466 -12.79 -11.76 18.97
C LEU A 466 -12.08 -10.86 19.98
N LEU A 467 -10.84 -10.49 19.66
CA LEU A 467 -10.01 -9.65 20.50
C LEU A 467 -9.02 -8.88 19.62
N ASN A 468 -8.82 -7.60 19.90
CA ASN A 468 -7.79 -6.74 19.30
C ASN A 468 -7.16 -5.88 20.40
N PHE A 469 -5.83 -5.83 20.48
CA PHE A 469 -5.13 -5.04 21.48
C PHE A 469 -3.72 -4.65 21.04
N GLU A 470 -3.14 -3.65 21.71
CA GLU A 470 -1.74 -3.24 21.53
C GLU A 470 -0.89 -3.79 22.69
N THR A 471 0.29 -4.33 22.41
CA THR A 471 1.20 -4.86 23.43
C THR A 471 2.02 -3.73 24.06
N GLY A 472 1.91 -3.51 25.37
CA GLY A 472 2.28 -2.24 26.00
C GLY A 472 3.75 -1.92 26.27
N SER A 473 4.72 -2.84 26.17
CA SER A 473 6.15 -2.58 26.50
C SER A 473 7.05 -3.77 26.15
N LEU A 474 8.38 -3.59 26.23
CA LEU A 474 9.50 -4.57 26.13
C LEU A 474 9.38 -5.81 27.06
N THR A 475 8.26 -6.03 27.73
CA THR A 475 8.01 -7.18 28.62
C THR A 475 6.60 -7.79 28.48
N GLY A 476 5.80 -7.38 27.48
CA GLY A 476 4.41 -7.86 27.32
C GLY A 476 3.39 -7.12 28.20
N TYR A 477 2.14 -7.04 27.70
CA TYR A 477 0.90 -6.49 28.30
C TYR A 477 1.01 -5.32 29.32
N ALA A 478 0.35 -4.20 29.05
CA ALA A 478 -0.11 -3.33 30.14
C ALA A 478 -1.26 -4.07 30.82
N VAL A 479 -1.08 -4.52 32.08
CA VAL A 479 -2.16 -5.11 32.91
C VAL A 479 -3.39 -4.20 32.82
N GLY A 480 -4.38 -4.61 32.04
CA GLY A 480 -5.67 -3.96 31.97
C GLY A 480 -6.41 -4.21 33.28
N GLU A 481 -7.03 -3.17 33.82
CA GLU A 481 -7.96 -3.20 34.95
C GLU A 481 -8.86 -4.46 34.88
N GLY A 482 -8.68 -5.41 35.80
CA GLY A 482 -9.47 -6.65 35.76
C GLY A 482 -8.99 -7.84 36.59
N VAL A 483 -7.84 -7.78 37.25
CA VAL A 483 -7.48 -8.73 38.32
C VAL A 483 -7.57 -7.95 39.63
N GLY A 484 -8.43 -8.45 40.54
CA GLY A 484 -8.81 -7.78 41.77
C GLY A 484 -7.62 -7.27 42.57
N ASP A 485 -7.74 -6.01 43.00
CA ASP A 485 -7.01 -5.47 44.13
C ASP A 485 -7.52 -6.18 45.39
N ASP A 486 -6.67 -6.98 46.02
CA ASP A 486 -6.95 -7.57 47.33
C ASP A 486 -6.88 -6.52 48.46
N GLY A 487 -6.64 -5.25 48.15
CA GLY A 487 -6.64 -4.14 49.11
C GLY A 487 -5.44 -4.07 50.04
N ASP A 488 -4.51 -5.05 49.98
CA ASP A 488 -3.44 -5.22 50.98
C ASP A 488 -2.01 -5.17 50.39
N GLY A 489 -1.83 -4.74 49.13
CA GLY A 489 -0.51 -4.32 48.61
C GLY A 489 0.60 -5.39 48.66
N LYS A 490 0.28 -6.67 48.52
CA LYS A 490 1.28 -7.74 48.35
C LYS A 490 1.43 -8.11 46.88
N GLU A 491 2.68 -8.16 46.43
CA GLU A 491 3.05 -8.79 45.16
C GLU A 491 2.43 -10.19 45.08
N VAL A 492 1.64 -10.43 44.02
CA VAL A 492 1.13 -11.75 43.72
C VAL A 492 2.32 -12.59 43.28
N SER A 493 2.84 -13.39 44.19
CA SER A 493 3.91 -14.35 43.93
C SER A 493 3.52 -15.28 42.78
N GLU A 494 4.44 -15.49 41.84
CA GLU A 494 4.39 -16.51 40.79
C GLU A 494 3.66 -17.77 41.24
N LEU A 495 2.43 -17.95 40.74
CA LEU A 495 1.81 -19.26 40.69
C LEU A 495 2.61 -20.08 39.68
N GLU A 496 3.39 -21.03 40.20
CA GLU A 496 4.34 -21.90 39.49
C GLU A 496 3.64 -22.69 38.36
N TYR A 497 3.50 -22.07 37.18
CA TYR A 497 3.04 -22.74 35.97
C TYR A 497 4.16 -23.66 35.44
N LYS A 498 3.92 -24.98 35.47
CA LYS A 498 4.88 -26.01 35.00
C LYS A 498 4.77 -26.31 33.49
N GLY A 499 4.25 -25.37 32.70
CA GLY A 499 4.13 -25.50 31.24
C GLY A 499 5.18 -24.68 30.48
N PRO A 500 5.05 -24.56 29.14
CA PRO A 500 5.95 -23.73 28.33
C PRO A 500 5.95 -22.27 28.82
N PRO A 501 6.97 -21.46 28.49
CA PRO A 501 6.98 -20.03 28.84
C PRO A 501 5.70 -19.32 28.37
N VAL A 502 5.25 -18.31 29.12
CA VAL A 502 4.04 -17.52 28.83
C VAL A 502 4.32 -16.06 29.18
N ASP A 503 4.13 -15.15 28.24
CA ASP A 503 4.22 -13.69 28.47
C ASP A 503 2.85 -12.99 28.37
N MET A 504 1.87 -13.62 27.68
CA MET A 504 0.51 -13.10 27.57
C MET A 504 -0.50 -14.21 27.81
N GLU A 505 -1.50 -13.91 28.64
CA GLU A 505 -2.66 -14.76 28.87
C GLU A 505 -3.92 -13.90 28.73
N PHE A 506 -4.86 -14.34 27.89
CA PHE A 506 -6.12 -13.64 27.66
C PHE A 506 -7.23 -14.62 27.28
N ASN A 507 -8.47 -14.18 27.45
CA ASN A 507 -9.65 -14.98 27.16
C ASN A 507 -10.33 -14.49 25.88
N VAL A 508 -10.81 -15.43 25.08
CA VAL A 508 -11.71 -15.16 23.94
C VAL A 508 -12.95 -16.04 24.05
N THR A 509 -14.09 -15.54 23.62
CA THR A 509 -15.35 -16.29 23.66
C THR A 509 -15.69 -16.80 22.26
N ILE A 510 -16.00 -18.09 22.14
CA ILE A 510 -16.45 -18.69 20.88
C ILE A 510 -17.81 -18.11 20.49
N PRO A 511 -17.96 -17.50 19.30
CA PRO A 511 -19.24 -16.94 18.88
C PRO A 511 -20.38 -17.97 18.78
N GLU A 512 -21.60 -17.48 18.95
CA GLU A 512 -22.81 -18.23 18.61
C GLU A 512 -22.99 -18.37 17.09
N GLY A 513 -23.71 -19.41 16.65
CA GLY A 513 -24.06 -19.61 15.24
C GLY A 513 -22.97 -20.27 14.39
N LEU A 514 -21.88 -20.74 15.01
CA LEU A 514 -20.77 -21.41 14.33
C LEU A 514 -20.95 -22.94 14.24
N GLU A 515 -21.98 -23.51 14.83
CA GLU A 515 -22.22 -24.96 14.94
C GLU A 515 -22.34 -25.65 13.58
N LYS A 516 -22.83 -24.92 12.55
CA LYS A 516 -22.86 -25.43 11.17
C LYS A 516 -21.60 -25.10 10.38
N ARG A 517 -21.02 -23.92 10.60
CA ARG A 517 -19.91 -23.40 9.79
C ARG A 517 -18.56 -23.99 10.21
N CYS A 518 -18.36 -24.22 11.51
CA CYS A 518 -17.15 -24.75 12.10
C CYS A 518 -17.39 -26.16 12.67
N ALA A 519 -18.20 -26.95 11.97
CA ALA A 519 -18.62 -28.29 12.40
C ALA A 519 -17.56 -29.35 12.12
N VAL A 520 -16.80 -29.17 11.04
CA VAL A 520 -15.77 -30.11 10.58
C VAL A 520 -14.39 -29.52 10.86
N ALA A 521 -13.47 -30.37 11.29
CA ALA A 521 -12.09 -29.96 11.50
C ALA A 521 -11.49 -29.47 10.17
N GLY A 522 -10.90 -28.27 10.19
CA GLY A 522 -10.38 -27.60 9.00
C GLY A 522 -11.34 -26.57 8.41
N ASP A 523 -12.59 -26.51 8.84
CA ASP A 523 -13.49 -25.44 8.40
C ASP A 523 -13.07 -24.08 8.98
N CYS A 524 -12.68 -24.08 10.26
CA CYS A 524 -12.35 -22.88 11.00
C CYS A 524 -11.10 -23.08 11.87
N VAL A 525 -10.38 -21.99 12.10
CA VAL A 525 -9.29 -21.91 13.08
C VAL A 525 -9.46 -20.66 13.94
N LEU A 526 -9.02 -20.73 15.20
CA LEU A 526 -8.70 -19.52 15.95
C LEU A 526 -7.30 -19.10 15.53
N GLN A 527 -7.21 -18.00 14.78
CA GLN A 527 -5.93 -17.44 14.37
C GLN A 527 -5.57 -16.30 15.32
N TRP A 528 -4.44 -16.46 15.99
CA TRP A 528 -3.75 -15.36 16.65
C TRP A 528 -2.77 -14.75 15.67
N THR A 529 -2.87 -13.44 15.48
CA THR A 529 -1.94 -12.65 14.65
C THR A 529 -1.33 -11.56 15.51
N TRP A 530 -0.02 -11.34 15.40
CA TRP A 530 0.66 -10.25 16.06
C TRP A 530 1.68 -9.59 15.13
N PHE A 531 1.57 -8.27 14.96
CA PHE A 531 2.51 -7.48 14.19
C PHE A 531 3.44 -6.70 15.12
N GLY A 532 4.72 -7.04 15.12
CA GLY A 532 5.74 -6.34 15.89
C GLY A 532 6.20 -5.06 15.18
N ARG A 533 5.93 -3.88 15.76
CA ARG A 533 6.20 -2.58 15.10
C ARG A 533 7.69 -2.30 14.91
N VAL A 534 8.51 -2.70 15.87
CA VAL A 534 9.96 -2.45 15.87
C VAL A 534 10.63 -3.26 14.76
N VAL A 535 10.20 -4.52 14.60
CA VAL A 535 10.81 -5.47 13.66
C VAL A 535 10.08 -5.55 12.32
N LYS A 536 8.89 -4.92 12.23
CA LYS A 536 8.03 -4.88 11.04
C LYS A 536 7.73 -6.26 10.48
N GLN A 537 7.31 -7.17 11.36
CA GLN A 537 7.06 -8.57 11.03
C GLN A 537 5.78 -9.07 11.68
N THR A 538 5.12 -10.01 11.01
CA THR A 538 3.84 -10.60 11.38
C THR A 538 4.04 -12.03 11.84
N TYR A 539 3.47 -12.36 13.00
CA TYR A 539 3.54 -13.66 13.66
C TYR A 539 2.15 -14.26 13.73
N GLU A 540 2.05 -15.55 13.40
CA GLU A 540 0.78 -16.24 13.35
C GLU A 540 0.82 -17.59 14.06
N SER A 541 -0.29 -17.94 14.69
CA SER A 541 -0.55 -19.26 15.25
C SER A 541 -2.02 -19.61 15.05
N CYS A 542 -2.29 -20.83 14.60
CA CYS A 542 -3.65 -21.33 14.41
C CYS A 542 -3.95 -22.47 15.36
N ILE A 543 -5.09 -22.40 16.01
CA ILE A 543 -5.66 -23.44 16.85
C ILE A 543 -6.84 -24.03 16.08
N ASP A 544 -6.74 -25.31 15.73
CA ASP A 544 -7.81 -26.04 15.08
C ASP A 544 -8.90 -26.34 16.10
N PHE A 545 -10.15 -26.06 15.75
CA PHE A 545 -11.29 -26.36 16.61
C PHE A 545 -12.52 -26.76 15.80
N VAL A 546 -13.45 -27.40 16.49
CA VAL A 546 -14.83 -27.60 16.02
C VAL A 546 -15.82 -27.12 17.07
N VAL A 547 -16.97 -26.64 16.61
CA VAL A 547 -18.08 -26.27 17.49
C VAL A 547 -19.05 -27.44 17.57
N VAL A 548 -19.20 -28.01 18.76
CA VAL A 548 -20.09 -29.15 19.00
C VAL A 548 -21.45 -28.68 19.52
N PRO A 549 -22.58 -29.23 19.02
CA PRO A 549 -23.90 -28.92 19.54
C PRO A 549 -24.03 -29.33 21.02
N ASP A 550 -24.80 -28.56 21.79
CA ASP A 550 -25.07 -28.92 23.18
C ASP A 550 -25.97 -30.15 23.26
N LYS A 551 -25.48 -31.20 23.94
CA LYS A 551 -26.19 -32.49 24.10
C LYS A 551 -27.57 -32.37 24.78
N SER A 552 -27.89 -31.25 25.42
CA SER A 552 -29.19 -31.00 26.06
C SER A 552 -30.34 -30.75 25.07
N SER A 553 -30.07 -30.63 23.77
CA SER A 553 -31.10 -30.34 22.75
C SER A 553 -31.55 -31.53 21.90
N VAL A 554 -30.98 -32.73 22.12
CA VAL A 554 -31.25 -33.91 21.27
C VAL A 554 -32.31 -34.86 21.87
N GLU A 555 -32.67 -34.74 23.15
CA GLU A 555 -33.68 -35.61 23.78
C GLU A 555 -35.14 -35.15 23.62
N SER A 556 -35.43 -34.00 22.99
CA SER A 556 -36.82 -33.55 22.75
C SER A 556 -37.37 -33.93 21.36
N GLY A 557 -36.63 -34.69 20.55
CA GLY A 557 -36.97 -34.96 19.15
C GLY A 557 -37.49 -36.36 18.81
N VAL A 558 -37.67 -37.26 19.77
CA VAL A 558 -38.14 -38.64 19.52
C VAL A 558 -39.40 -38.93 20.33
N GLN A 559 -40.53 -38.35 19.92
CA GLN A 559 -41.84 -38.97 20.07
C GLN A 559 -42.85 -38.26 19.14
N GLU A 560 -43.52 -39.08 18.31
CA GLU A 560 -44.66 -38.82 17.41
C GLU A 560 -44.38 -38.85 15.90
N SER A 561 -44.32 -40.07 15.35
CA SER A 561 -44.99 -40.38 14.07
C SER A 561 -45.21 -41.89 13.91
N GLU A 562 -45.92 -42.50 14.86
CA GLU A 562 -46.62 -43.77 14.61
C GLU A 562 -48.07 -43.62 15.06
N HIS A 563 -48.93 -43.07 14.20
CA HIS A 563 -50.31 -43.51 14.03
C HIS A 563 -50.97 -42.73 12.89
N GLY A 564 -51.28 -43.41 11.79
CA GLY A 564 -52.26 -42.91 10.83
C GLY A 564 -52.03 -43.29 9.37
N GLN A 565 -52.15 -44.57 9.02
CA GLN A 565 -53.04 -44.99 7.92
C GLN A 565 -53.00 -46.49 7.67
N LYS A 566 -54.12 -47.16 7.94
CA LYS A 566 -54.68 -48.15 7.02
C LYS A 566 -56.15 -48.42 7.34
N VAL A 567 -56.94 -48.51 6.24
CA VAL A 567 -58.21 -49.26 6.09
C VAL A 567 -59.45 -48.50 6.61
N LEU A 568 -60.55 -48.25 5.88
CA LEU A 568 -61.10 -48.67 4.56
C LEU A 568 -62.32 -47.76 4.26
N GLY A 569 -62.69 -47.57 3.00
CA GLY A 569 -64.01 -47.01 2.60
C GLY A 569 -63.96 -46.16 1.37
#